data_AF-A0AAW0UMK1-F1
#
_entry.id   AF-A0AAW0UMK1-F1
#
_cell.length_a   1.000
_cell.length_b   1.000
_cell.length_c   1.000
_cell.angle_alpha   90.00
_cell.angle_beta   90.00
_cell.angle_gamma   90.00
#
_symmetry.space_group_name_H-M   'P 1'
#
loop_
_entity.id
_entity.type
_entity.pdbx_description
1 polymer ?
#
loop_
_entity_poly.entity_id
_entity_poly.type
_entity_poly.pdbx_seq_one_letter_code
_entity_poly.pdbx_strand_id
1 'polypeptide(L)'
;MIADVIRTCLGPRSMLKMLMDPMGGVVMTKDGNAILREITVQHPAAKHMIEIARTQDEEVGDGTSSVVILAGEMLAVAEQYLEQNMHLLIIIQAYRQALDHALEALKDTLRYLGSWATLRGLWEGWGGMERGCWRGKLQDTPADPLELPQIPGGAIEESCVLDGIMINKDVTHAKMSRKVDNPRIILLDCPLEYKKDESQTSVEMTAETDFTGLLQMEEEHVKELCADILALRSDVVITEKGVSDLAQHYLVKAGVTCLRRVKKSDNNRLARACGATICNHSEELKDSDVGTQAGLFKVKKIGDEYFTFITKCQDPKA
;
A
#
# COMPACT_ATOMS: atom_id res chain seq x y z
N MET A 1 9.98 0.80 -34.45
CA MET A 1 9.54 1.75 -33.41
C MET A 1 9.40 1.04 -32.05
N ILE A 2 9.40 1.75 -30.92
CA ILE A 2 9.12 1.15 -29.60
C ILE A 2 7.76 0.43 -29.58
N ALA A 3 6.76 1.00 -30.26
CA ALA A 3 5.41 0.45 -30.35
C ALA A 3 5.37 -1.01 -30.85
N ASP A 4 6.33 -1.43 -31.68
CA ASP A 4 6.38 -2.80 -32.22
C ASP A 4 6.68 -3.84 -31.13
N VAL A 5 7.45 -3.46 -30.10
CA VAL A 5 7.87 -4.36 -29.01
C VAL A 5 6.66 -4.82 -28.19
N ILE A 6 5.72 -3.91 -27.95
CA ILE A 6 4.52 -4.13 -27.15
C ILE A 6 3.28 -4.49 -27.99
N ARG A 7 3.35 -4.40 -29.33
CA ARG A 7 2.20 -4.70 -30.20
C ARG A 7 1.62 -6.10 -29.97
N THR A 8 2.48 -7.08 -29.72
CA THR A 8 2.05 -8.46 -29.43
C THR A 8 1.43 -8.63 -28.03
N CYS A 9 1.51 -7.62 -27.18
CA CYS A 9 0.94 -7.61 -25.83
C CYS A 9 -0.49 -7.03 -25.80
N LEU A 10 -0.97 -6.50 -26.93
CA LEU A 10 -2.31 -5.91 -27.01
C LEU A 10 -3.39 -6.99 -27.23
N GLY A 11 -4.47 -6.91 -26.44
CA GLY A 11 -5.68 -7.71 -26.62
C GLY A 11 -5.73 -9.02 -25.82
N PRO A 12 -6.83 -9.80 -25.98
CA PRO A 12 -7.10 -11.00 -25.17
C PRO A 12 -6.21 -12.19 -25.52
N ARG A 13 -5.59 -12.20 -26.71
CA ARG A 13 -4.60 -13.21 -27.14
C ARG A 13 -3.17 -12.66 -27.10
N SER A 14 -2.91 -11.82 -26.10
CA SER A 14 -1.61 -11.21 -25.90
C SER A 14 -0.56 -12.23 -25.47
N MET A 15 0.69 -11.97 -25.89
CA MET A 15 1.86 -12.75 -25.51
C MET A 15 2.51 -12.12 -24.28
N LEU A 16 2.95 -12.95 -23.32
CA LEU A 16 3.76 -12.50 -22.20
C LEU A 16 5.19 -12.22 -22.66
N LYS A 17 5.79 -11.15 -22.12
CA LYS A 17 7.20 -10.84 -22.31
C LYS A 17 7.96 -11.22 -21.05
N MET A 18 9.03 -11.99 -21.24
CA MET A 18 10.02 -12.25 -20.21
C MET A 18 11.16 -11.26 -20.42
N LEU A 19 11.43 -10.45 -19.40
CA LEU A 19 12.47 -9.44 -19.37
C LEU A 19 13.47 -9.83 -18.28
N MET A 20 14.74 -9.48 -18.51
CA MET A 20 15.81 -9.71 -17.56
C MET A 20 16.35 -8.36 -17.12
N ASP A 21 16.30 -8.11 -15.82
CA ASP A 21 16.82 -6.88 -15.25
C ASP A 21 18.35 -6.91 -15.26
N PRO A 22 19.02 -5.74 -15.27
CA PRO A 22 20.48 -5.66 -15.16
C PRO A 22 21.04 -6.33 -13.90
N MET A 23 20.21 -6.46 -12.85
CA MET A 23 20.56 -7.11 -11.58
C MET A 23 20.30 -8.64 -11.59
N GLY A 24 19.86 -9.21 -12.72
CA GLY A 24 19.59 -10.63 -12.88
C GLY A 24 18.18 -11.08 -12.44
N GLY A 25 17.30 -10.14 -12.09
CA GLY A 25 15.87 -10.41 -11.89
C GLY A 25 15.19 -10.80 -13.19
N VAL A 26 14.16 -11.65 -13.12
CA VAL A 26 13.33 -12.02 -14.28
C VAL A 26 11.91 -11.52 -14.04
N VAL A 27 11.44 -10.63 -14.91
CA VAL A 27 10.08 -10.09 -14.88
C VAL A 27 9.30 -10.67 -16.05
N MET A 28 8.18 -11.34 -15.77
CA MET A 28 7.26 -11.81 -16.79
C MET A 28 5.94 -11.03 -16.70
N THR A 29 5.63 -10.24 -17.72
CA THR A 29 4.39 -9.44 -17.72
C THR A 29 3.84 -9.22 -19.13
N LYS A 30 2.55 -8.90 -19.18
CA LYS A 30 1.85 -8.41 -20.38
C LYS A 30 1.59 -6.90 -20.31
N ASP A 31 1.82 -6.26 -19.16
CA ASP A 31 1.59 -4.83 -19.03
C ASP A 31 2.64 -4.04 -19.83
N GLY A 32 2.16 -3.20 -20.73
CA GLY A 32 3.00 -2.39 -21.61
C GLY A 32 3.85 -1.40 -20.84
N ASN A 33 3.32 -0.76 -19.79
CA ASN A 33 4.07 0.21 -18.99
C ASN A 33 5.19 -0.48 -18.19
N ALA A 34 4.92 -1.59 -17.51
CA ALA A 34 5.95 -2.39 -16.86
C ALA A 34 7.04 -2.87 -17.85
N ILE A 35 6.66 -3.35 -19.05
CA ILE A 35 7.64 -3.76 -20.07
C ILE A 35 8.54 -2.60 -20.49
N LEU A 36 7.95 -1.44 -20.76
CA LEU A 36 8.67 -0.27 -21.26
C LEU A 36 9.59 0.37 -20.21
N ARG A 37 9.31 0.20 -18.92
CA ARG A 37 10.16 0.69 -17.83
C ARG A 37 11.46 -0.08 -17.70
N GLU A 38 11.44 -1.39 -17.95
CA GLU A 38 12.65 -2.23 -17.86
C GLU A 38 13.55 -2.11 -19.10
N ILE A 39 13.01 -1.67 -20.24
CA ILE A 39 13.80 -1.52 -21.46
C ILE A 39 14.61 -0.22 -21.41
N THR A 40 15.94 -0.34 -21.39
CA THR A 40 16.84 0.81 -21.48
C THR A 40 16.87 1.36 -22.90
N VAL A 41 16.28 2.54 -23.14
CA VAL A 41 16.27 3.18 -24.46
C VAL A 41 17.12 4.46 -24.47
N GLN A 42 17.98 4.58 -25.49
CA GLN A 42 18.86 5.75 -25.67
C GLN A 42 18.19 6.89 -26.46
N HIS A 43 17.35 6.57 -27.44
CA HIS A 43 16.80 7.55 -28.37
C HIS A 43 15.75 8.48 -27.72
N PRO A 44 15.85 9.83 -27.83
CA PRO A 44 14.96 10.77 -27.14
C PRO A 44 13.47 10.63 -27.50
N ALA A 45 13.13 10.50 -28.78
CA ALA A 45 11.73 10.31 -29.20
C ALA A 45 11.12 9.04 -28.59
N ALA A 46 11.95 8.04 -28.33
CA ALA A 46 11.55 6.78 -27.78
C ALA A 46 11.31 6.91 -26.26
N LYS A 47 12.10 7.74 -25.55
CA LYS A 47 11.84 8.11 -24.15
C LYS A 47 10.50 8.83 -24.00
N HIS A 48 10.14 9.72 -24.92
CA HIS A 48 8.82 10.37 -24.90
C HIS A 48 7.66 9.36 -25.07
N MET A 49 7.83 8.31 -25.89
CA MET A 49 6.82 7.25 -26.02
C MET A 49 6.63 6.46 -24.70
N ILE A 50 7.71 6.23 -23.95
CA ILE A 50 7.64 5.57 -22.63
C ILE A 50 6.93 6.48 -21.62
N GLU A 51 7.19 7.78 -21.68
CA GLU A 51 6.54 8.78 -20.82
C GLU A 51 5.03 8.82 -21.02
N ILE A 52 4.54 8.73 -22.26
CA ILE A 52 3.11 8.61 -22.57
C ILE A 52 2.48 7.38 -21.89
N ALA A 53 3.18 6.25 -21.90
CA ALA A 53 2.72 5.03 -21.23
C ALA A 53 2.61 5.24 -19.71
N ARG A 54 3.59 5.92 -19.11
CA ARG A 54 3.61 6.24 -17.68
C ARG A 54 2.47 7.18 -17.29
N THR A 55 2.23 8.25 -18.06
CA THR A 55 1.14 9.18 -17.76
C THR A 55 -0.23 8.51 -17.84
N GLN A 56 -0.40 7.58 -18.79
CA GLN A 56 -1.65 6.81 -18.91
C GLN A 56 -1.88 5.88 -17.71
N ASP A 57 -0.81 5.26 -17.22
CA ASP A 57 -0.82 4.39 -16.03
C ASP A 57 -1.19 5.17 -14.76
N GLU A 58 -0.66 6.39 -14.60
CA GLU A 58 -0.94 7.23 -13.44
C GLU A 58 -2.38 7.78 -13.42
N GLU A 59 -2.92 8.17 -14.57
CA GLU A 59 -4.26 8.79 -14.68
C GLU A 59 -5.41 7.77 -14.71
N VAL A 60 -5.22 6.66 -15.42
CA VAL A 60 -6.29 5.68 -15.69
C VAL A 60 -5.96 4.30 -15.16
N GLY A 61 -4.68 3.92 -15.11
CA GLY A 61 -4.23 2.59 -14.69
C GLY A 61 -4.50 1.47 -15.71
N ASP A 62 -5.04 1.79 -16.89
CA ASP A 62 -5.25 0.86 -18.01
C ASP A 62 -5.06 1.57 -19.36
N GLY A 63 -4.94 0.79 -20.45
CA GLY A 63 -4.76 1.30 -21.81
C GLY A 63 -3.32 1.68 -22.15
N THR A 64 -2.35 1.36 -21.28
CA THR A 64 -0.92 1.66 -21.45
C THR A 64 -0.35 1.14 -22.77
N SER A 65 -0.71 -0.09 -23.17
CA SER A 65 -0.27 -0.67 -24.43
C SER A 65 -0.95 0.00 -25.64
N SER A 66 -2.25 0.27 -25.52
CA SER A 66 -3.06 0.86 -26.59
C SER A 66 -2.56 2.26 -26.96
N VAL A 67 -2.28 3.11 -25.96
CA VAL A 67 -1.88 4.50 -26.20
C VAL A 67 -0.53 4.58 -26.92
N VAL A 68 0.42 3.72 -26.57
CA VAL A 68 1.75 3.70 -27.18
C VAL A 68 1.69 3.16 -28.62
N ILE A 69 0.86 2.13 -28.86
CA ILE A 69 0.66 1.59 -30.21
C ILE A 69 -0.03 2.63 -31.10
N LEU A 70 -1.07 3.29 -30.59
CA LEU A 70 -1.79 4.33 -31.31
C LEU A 70 -0.87 5.51 -31.67
N ALA A 71 -0.05 5.98 -30.71
CA ALA A 71 0.90 7.05 -30.96
C ALA A 71 1.96 6.65 -32.02
N GLY A 72 2.43 5.39 -32.01
CA GLY A 72 3.33 4.87 -33.03
C GLY A 72 2.69 4.84 -34.42
N GLU A 73 1.44 4.39 -34.49
CA GLU A 73 0.70 4.31 -35.76
C GLU A 73 0.37 5.68 -36.34
N MET A 74 0.01 6.66 -35.49
CA MET A 74 -0.20 8.05 -35.93
C MET A 74 1.07 8.65 -36.54
N LEU A 75 2.25 8.36 -35.96
CA LEU A 75 3.53 8.80 -36.52
C LEU A 75 3.85 8.10 -37.85
N ALA A 76 3.55 6.80 -37.97
CA ALA A 76 3.75 6.06 -39.22
C ALA A 76 2.84 6.56 -40.35
N VAL A 77 1.59 6.89 -40.06
CA VAL A 77 0.67 7.50 -41.04
C VAL A 77 1.10 8.92 -41.41
N ALA A 78 1.67 9.69 -40.46
CA ALA A 78 2.17 11.03 -40.74
C ALA A 78 3.34 11.04 -41.75
N GLU A 79 4.15 9.98 -41.78
CA GLU A 79 5.30 9.84 -42.68
C GLU A 79 4.91 9.99 -44.17
N GLN A 80 3.80 9.37 -44.58
CA GLN A 80 3.31 9.45 -45.97
C GLN A 80 3.00 10.90 -46.41
N TYR A 81 2.49 11.73 -45.50
CA TYR A 81 2.19 13.13 -45.78
C TYR A 81 3.46 13.98 -45.84
N LEU A 82 4.47 13.63 -45.04
CA LEU A 82 5.79 14.26 -45.12
C LEU A 82 6.49 13.94 -46.44
N GLU A 83 6.39 12.70 -46.94
CA GLU A 83 6.90 12.30 -48.26
C GLU A 83 6.23 13.08 -49.40
N GLN A 84 4.96 13.46 -49.23
CA GLN A 84 4.21 14.31 -50.15
C GLN A 84 4.54 15.82 -50.01
N ASN A 85 5.58 16.18 -49.26
CA ASN A 85 5.98 17.56 -48.96
C ASN A 85 4.90 18.41 -48.26
N MET A 86 4.00 17.81 -47.49
CA MET A 86 3.11 18.58 -46.63
C MET A 86 3.88 19.19 -45.46
N HIS A 87 3.60 20.45 -45.16
CA HIS A 87 4.25 21.15 -44.05
C HIS A 87 3.78 20.60 -42.69
N LEU A 88 4.73 20.33 -41.77
CA LEU A 88 4.47 19.69 -40.48
C LEU A 88 3.36 20.39 -39.66
N LEU A 89 3.32 21.72 -39.68
CA LEU A 89 2.29 22.50 -38.96
C LEU A 89 0.87 22.16 -39.42
N ILE A 90 0.67 21.87 -40.71
CA ILE A 90 -0.65 21.51 -41.27
C ILE A 90 -1.07 20.14 -40.74
N ILE A 91 -0.15 19.17 -40.71
CA ILE A 91 -0.40 17.82 -40.18
C ILE A 91 -0.78 17.90 -38.70
N ILE A 92 -0.04 18.68 -37.90
CA ILE A 92 -0.34 18.86 -36.47
C ILE A 92 -1.71 19.49 -36.27
N GLN A 93 -2.05 20.53 -37.04
CA GLN A 93 -3.37 21.18 -36.96
C GLN A 93 -4.50 20.21 -37.33
N ALA A 94 -4.31 19.42 -38.38
CA ALA A 94 -5.30 18.42 -38.80
C ALA A 94 -5.50 17.34 -37.73
N TYR A 95 -4.43 16.84 -37.10
CA TYR A 95 -4.53 15.86 -36.00
C TYR A 95 -5.23 16.43 -34.77
N ARG A 96 -5.01 17.71 -34.44
CA ARG A 96 -5.75 18.37 -33.34
C ARG A 96 -7.25 18.47 -33.64
N GLN A 97 -7.61 18.90 -34.85
CA GLN A 97 -9.02 18.97 -35.26
C GLN A 97 -9.67 17.58 -35.28
N ALA A 98 -8.96 16.57 -35.79
CA ALA A 98 -9.45 15.19 -35.80
C ALA A 98 -9.65 14.64 -34.37
N LEU A 99 -8.76 14.99 -33.43
CA LEU A 99 -8.91 14.63 -32.01
C LEU A 99 -10.17 15.25 -31.41
N ASP A 100 -10.41 16.54 -31.64
CA ASP A 100 -11.60 17.24 -31.11
C ASP A 100 -12.89 16.58 -31.61
N HIS A 101 -12.98 16.29 -32.91
CA HIS A 101 -14.12 15.57 -33.48
C HIS A 101 -14.26 14.13 -32.96
N ALA A 102 -13.15 13.42 -32.76
CA ALA A 102 -13.17 12.07 -32.19
C ALA A 102 -13.69 12.09 -30.75
N LEU A 103 -13.31 13.08 -29.94
CA LEU A 103 -13.79 13.26 -28.58
C LEU A 103 -15.28 13.62 -28.54
N GLU A 104 -15.76 14.46 -29.47
CA GLU A 104 -17.19 14.75 -29.63
C GLU A 104 -17.99 13.49 -29.98
N ALA A 105 -17.55 12.74 -30.99
CA ALA A 105 -18.20 11.48 -31.38
C ALA A 105 -18.20 10.46 -30.23
N LEU A 106 -17.12 10.41 -29.43
CA LEU A 106 -17.04 9.53 -28.27
C LEU A 106 -18.08 9.90 -27.21
N LYS A 107 -18.33 11.20 -26.96
CA LYS A 107 -19.37 11.65 -26.02
C LYS A 107 -20.77 11.18 -26.43
N ASP A 108 -21.08 11.22 -27.72
CA ASP A 108 -22.38 10.77 -28.24
C ASP A 108 -22.54 9.24 -28.14
N THR A 109 -21.43 8.51 -28.23
CA THR A 109 -21.43 7.04 -28.16
C THR A 109 -21.40 6.52 -26.72
N LEU A 110 -20.83 7.31 -25.79
CA LEU A 110 -20.76 6.98 -24.38
C LEU A 110 -22.17 6.94 -23.77
N ARG A 111 -22.67 5.72 -23.57
CA ARG A 111 -23.84 5.52 -22.72
C ARG A 111 -23.44 5.82 -21.28
N TYR A 112 -24.09 6.82 -20.69
CA TYR A 112 -23.93 7.09 -19.26
C TYR A 112 -24.39 5.87 -18.45
N LEU A 113 -23.45 5.10 -17.92
CA LEU A 113 -23.73 3.98 -17.02
C LEU A 113 -23.98 4.53 -15.61
N GLY A 114 -25.01 5.37 -15.46
CA GLY A 114 -25.33 6.05 -14.20
C GLY A 114 -25.95 5.17 -13.12
N SER A 115 -26.06 3.86 -13.34
CA SER A 115 -26.65 2.93 -12.37
C SER A 115 -25.79 1.70 -12.20
N TRP A 116 -25.52 1.37 -10.93
CA TRP A 116 -24.97 0.10 -10.47
C TRP A 116 -25.62 -1.14 -11.09
N ALA A 117 -26.89 -1.04 -11.53
CA ALA A 117 -27.59 -2.13 -12.21
C ALA A 117 -27.00 -2.46 -13.59
N THR A 118 -26.47 -1.47 -14.31
CA THR A 118 -25.90 -1.65 -15.66
C THR A 118 -24.44 -2.07 -15.59
N LEU A 119 -23.72 -1.57 -14.59
CA LEU A 119 -22.39 -2.08 -14.23
C LEU A 119 -22.46 -3.51 -13.71
N ARG A 120 -23.62 -4.00 -13.24
CA ARG A 120 -23.79 -5.35 -12.70
C ARG A 120 -23.42 -6.45 -13.70
N GLY A 121 -23.67 -6.27 -15.00
CA GLY A 121 -23.28 -7.25 -16.01
C GLY A 121 -21.76 -7.31 -16.26
N LEU A 122 -21.09 -6.15 -16.20
CA LEU A 122 -19.62 -6.07 -16.22
C LEU A 122 -19.03 -6.63 -14.93
N TRP A 123 -19.63 -6.26 -13.80
CA TRP A 123 -19.30 -6.71 -12.44
C TRP A 123 -19.47 -8.21 -12.25
N GLU A 124 -20.52 -8.83 -12.80
CA GLU A 124 -20.74 -10.28 -12.77
C GLU A 124 -19.69 -11.05 -13.56
N GLY A 125 -19.12 -10.44 -14.60
CA GLY A 125 -17.96 -10.96 -15.32
C GLY A 125 -16.62 -10.77 -14.60
N TRP A 126 -16.56 -9.89 -13.60
CA TRP A 126 -15.38 -9.66 -12.77
C TRP A 126 -15.26 -10.73 -11.69
N GLY A 127 -14.02 -11.08 -11.36
CA GLY A 127 -13.73 -12.06 -10.32
C GLY A 127 -14.37 -11.65 -8.99
N GLY A 128 -14.77 -12.63 -8.16
CA GLY A 128 -15.39 -12.34 -6.85
C GLY A 128 -14.54 -11.41 -5.97
N MET A 129 -13.22 -11.44 -6.15
CA MET A 129 -12.24 -10.60 -5.44
C MET A 129 -12.27 -9.13 -5.88
N GLU A 130 -12.27 -8.86 -7.20
CA GLU A 130 -12.33 -7.48 -7.71
C GLU A 130 -13.62 -6.80 -7.26
N ARG A 131 -14.74 -7.54 -7.31
CA ARG A 131 -16.03 -7.04 -6.80
C ARG A 131 -16.00 -6.67 -5.33
N GLY A 132 -15.37 -7.49 -4.48
CA GLY A 132 -15.25 -7.21 -3.05
C GLY A 132 -14.52 -5.89 -2.77
N CYS A 133 -13.40 -5.64 -3.46
CA CYS A 133 -12.56 -4.45 -3.27
C CYS A 133 -13.29 -3.15 -3.62
N TRP A 134 -14.04 -3.12 -4.72
CA TRP A 134 -14.67 -1.89 -5.21
C TRP A 134 -16.01 -1.57 -4.53
N ARG A 135 -16.68 -2.57 -3.91
CA ARG A 135 -18.01 -2.40 -3.32
C ARG A 135 -18.06 -1.37 -2.20
N GLY A 136 -16.95 -1.15 -1.50
CA GLY A 136 -16.80 -0.17 -0.42
C GLY A 136 -16.42 1.25 -0.87
N LYS A 137 -15.90 1.45 -2.10
CA LYS A 137 -15.26 2.70 -2.55
C LYS A 137 -16.06 3.52 -3.57
N LEU A 138 -17.32 3.17 -3.86
CA LEU A 138 -18.15 3.85 -4.87
C LEU A 138 -18.77 5.20 -4.43
N GLN A 139 -18.10 5.93 -3.55
CA GLN A 139 -18.41 7.33 -3.24
C GLN A 139 -17.17 8.17 -3.56
N ASP A 140 -17.36 9.40 -4.06
CA ASP A 140 -16.39 10.36 -4.61
C ASP A 140 -15.28 10.84 -3.64
N THR A 141 -14.74 9.95 -2.82
CA THR A 141 -13.60 10.20 -1.95
C THR A 141 -12.31 9.77 -2.66
N PRO A 142 -11.22 10.55 -2.53
CA PRO A 142 -9.93 10.19 -3.11
C PRO A 142 -9.57 8.77 -2.65
N ALA A 143 -9.41 7.86 -3.62
CA ALA A 143 -9.20 6.46 -3.35
C ALA A 143 -7.85 6.28 -2.65
N ASP A 144 -7.87 6.03 -1.33
CA ASP A 144 -6.68 5.58 -0.63
C ASP A 144 -6.19 4.25 -1.26
N PRO A 145 -4.88 4.00 -1.39
CA PRO A 145 -4.38 2.83 -2.08
C PRO A 145 -4.78 1.55 -1.35
N LEU A 146 -5.52 0.66 -2.02
CA LEU A 146 -5.74 -0.71 -1.54
C LEU A 146 -4.39 -1.41 -1.42
N GLU A 147 -4.12 -2.05 -0.29
CA GLU A 147 -2.93 -2.88 -0.16
C GLU A 147 -3.17 -4.24 -0.82
N LEU A 148 -2.26 -4.61 -1.72
CA LEU A 148 -2.25 -5.92 -2.38
C LEU A 148 -1.00 -6.70 -1.94
N PRO A 149 -0.99 -7.19 -0.68
CA PRO A 149 0.11 -8.02 -0.22
C PRO A 149 0.06 -9.37 -0.95
N GLN A 150 1.13 -9.69 -1.67
CA GLN A 150 1.29 -10.98 -2.32
C GLN A 150 2.02 -11.93 -1.36
N ILE A 151 1.32 -12.98 -0.93
CA ILE A 151 1.94 -14.05 -0.14
C ILE A 151 2.23 -15.21 -1.10
N PRO A 152 3.50 -15.66 -1.21
CA PRO A 152 3.83 -16.78 -2.07
C PRO A 152 3.22 -18.09 -1.52
N GLY A 153 2.68 -18.90 -2.41
CA GLY A 153 2.04 -20.17 -2.09
C GLY A 153 0.50 -20.10 -2.13
N GLY A 154 -0.13 -21.24 -1.86
CA GLY A 154 -1.60 -21.39 -1.96
C GLY A 154 -2.11 -21.49 -3.40
N ALA A 155 -3.43 -21.50 -3.54
CA ALA A 155 -4.12 -21.47 -4.83
C ALA A 155 -4.72 -20.08 -5.10
N ILE A 156 -4.94 -19.72 -6.37
CA ILE A 156 -5.48 -18.40 -6.73
C ILE A 156 -6.87 -18.20 -6.10
N GLU A 157 -7.63 -19.28 -5.97
CA GLU A 157 -8.96 -19.32 -5.37
C GLU A 157 -8.97 -19.03 -3.86
N GLU A 158 -7.81 -19.13 -3.19
CA GLU A 158 -7.66 -18.79 -1.76
C GLU A 158 -7.48 -17.28 -1.54
N SER A 159 -7.32 -16.51 -2.62
CA SER A 159 -7.22 -15.06 -2.56
C SER A 159 -8.56 -14.47 -2.12
N CYS A 160 -8.54 -13.70 -1.03
CA CYS A 160 -9.74 -13.10 -0.46
C CYS A 160 -9.55 -11.61 -0.21
N VAL A 161 -10.65 -10.87 -0.26
CA VAL A 161 -10.70 -9.49 0.20
C VAL A 161 -10.93 -9.51 1.69
N LEU A 162 -10.04 -8.84 2.43
CA LEU A 162 -10.16 -8.73 3.87
C LEU A 162 -10.85 -7.41 4.20
N ASP A 163 -11.91 -7.46 5.02
CA ASP A 163 -12.53 -6.29 5.62
C ASP A 163 -11.69 -5.80 6.81
N GLY A 164 -10.49 -5.30 6.50
CA GLY A 164 -9.50 -4.85 7.47
C GLY A 164 -8.08 -4.88 6.93
N ILE A 165 -7.10 -4.89 7.83
CA ILE A 165 -5.68 -4.74 7.51
C ILE A 165 -4.92 -6.02 7.87
N MET A 166 -3.98 -6.40 7.00
CA MET A 166 -3.05 -7.49 7.23
C MET A 166 -1.63 -6.94 7.33
N ILE A 167 -0.89 -7.38 8.34
CA ILE A 167 0.50 -6.94 8.59
C ILE A 167 1.39 -8.17 8.74
N ASN A 168 2.53 -8.17 8.07
CA ASN A 168 3.54 -9.22 8.20
C ASN A 168 4.41 -9.00 9.47
N LYS A 169 3.80 -9.23 10.64
CA LYS A 169 4.44 -9.19 11.96
C LYS A 169 3.83 -10.23 12.88
N ASP A 170 4.68 -10.87 13.68
CA ASP A 170 4.26 -11.70 14.83
C ASP A 170 4.16 -10.84 16.10
N VAL A 171 3.53 -11.40 17.13
CA VAL A 171 3.58 -10.88 18.51
C VAL A 171 5.01 -10.90 19.04
N THR A 172 5.34 -9.95 19.92
CA THR A 172 6.71 -9.84 20.46
C THR A 172 7.10 -11.00 21.38
N HIS A 173 6.15 -11.52 22.15
CA HIS A 173 6.41 -12.59 23.12
C HIS A 173 5.42 -13.76 22.97
N ALA A 174 5.91 -15.00 23.10
CA ALA A 174 5.13 -16.21 22.83
C ALA A 174 3.91 -16.41 23.75
N LYS A 175 3.96 -15.87 24.98
CA LYS A 175 2.84 -15.90 25.94
C LYS A 175 1.74 -14.87 25.65
N MET A 176 1.94 -13.94 24.72
CA MET A 176 0.91 -12.95 24.37
C MET A 176 -0.24 -13.62 23.62
N SER A 177 -1.44 -13.06 23.79
CA SER A 177 -2.65 -13.57 23.16
C SER A 177 -2.59 -13.41 21.65
N ARG A 178 -2.66 -14.53 20.92
CA ARG A 178 -2.67 -14.53 19.44
C ARG A 178 -4.06 -14.25 18.85
N LYS A 179 -5.09 -14.18 19.69
CA LYS A 179 -6.45 -13.87 19.29
C LYS A 179 -7.12 -13.01 20.38
N VAL A 180 -7.68 -11.88 19.97
CA VAL A 180 -8.47 -11.00 20.84
C VAL A 180 -9.74 -10.61 20.08
N ASP A 181 -10.90 -10.88 20.69
CA ASP A 181 -12.21 -10.49 20.16
C ASP A 181 -12.55 -9.08 20.68
N ASN A 182 -12.98 -8.16 19.81
CA ASN A 182 -13.21 -6.73 20.09
C ASN A 182 -12.04 -6.03 20.82
N PRO A 183 -10.83 -6.03 20.24
CA PRO A 183 -9.63 -5.46 20.87
C PRO A 183 -9.73 -3.93 21.04
N ARG A 184 -9.27 -3.44 22.19
CA ARG A 184 -8.90 -2.02 22.35
C ARG A 184 -7.46 -1.80 21.89
N ILE A 185 -7.30 -1.05 20.80
CA ILE A 185 -6.02 -0.88 20.10
C ILE A 185 -5.43 0.51 20.39
N ILE A 186 -4.16 0.56 20.79
CA ILE A 186 -3.38 1.80 20.91
C ILE A 186 -2.28 1.80 19.86
N LEU A 187 -2.09 2.93 19.19
CA LEU A 187 -1.05 3.14 18.19
C LEU A 187 -0.03 4.16 18.69
N LEU A 188 1.25 3.78 18.66
CA LEU A 188 2.35 4.60 19.18
C LEU A 188 3.45 4.81 18.13
N ASP A 189 3.96 6.03 18.04
CA ASP A 189 5.23 6.36 17.36
C ASP A 189 6.41 6.45 18.37
N CYS A 190 6.19 6.26 19.68
CA CYS A 190 7.30 6.13 20.63
C CYS A 190 7.88 4.70 20.69
N PRO A 191 9.18 4.55 20.98
CA PRO A 191 9.72 3.27 21.42
C PRO A 191 9.30 3.00 22.87
N LEU A 192 9.04 1.74 23.21
CA LEU A 192 8.84 1.31 24.61
C LEU A 192 10.19 0.82 25.18
N GLU A 193 11.18 1.68 25.08
CA GLU A 193 12.57 1.45 25.45
C GLU A 193 13.11 2.74 26.09
N TYR A 194 14.06 2.62 27.01
CA TYR A 194 14.73 3.78 27.56
C TYR A 194 15.51 4.51 26.46
N LYS A 195 15.09 5.74 26.15
CA LYS A 195 15.78 6.57 25.16
C LYS A 195 16.92 7.29 25.86
N LYS A 196 18.14 7.09 25.37
CA LYS A 196 19.27 7.94 25.75
C LYS A 196 19.08 9.31 25.11
N ASP A 197 19.22 10.36 25.90
CA ASP A 197 19.20 11.72 25.36
C ASP A 197 20.29 11.91 24.31
N GLU A 198 19.96 12.70 23.29
CA GLU A 198 20.85 12.99 22.15
C GLU A 198 21.93 14.02 22.51
N SER A 199 21.75 14.77 23.59
CA SER A 199 22.81 15.58 24.18
C SER A 199 23.88 14.68 24.78
N GLN A 200 25.15 15.12 24.76
CA GLN A 200 26.25 14.37 25.40
C GLN A 200 26.10 14.38 26.92
N THR A 201 25.21 13.55 27.45
CA THR A 201 25.09 13.27 28.88
C THR A 201 26.21 12.32 29.27
N SER A 202 27.38 12.88 29.58
CA SER A 202 28.48 12.15 30.19
C SER A 202 28.15 11.91 31.66
N VAL A 203 27.84 10.66 32.01
CA VAL A 203 27.69 10.27 33.42
C VAL A 203 29.08 9.92 33.95
N GLU A 204 29.60 10.73 34.87
CA GLU A 204 30.84 10.42 35.59
C GLU A 204 30.50 9.52 36.79
N MET A 205 30.86 8.24 36.68
CA MET A 205 30.60 7.26 37.73
C MET A 205 31.74 7.28 38.75
N THR A 206 31.43 7.68 40.00
CA THR A 206 32.46 7.80 41.05
C THR A 206 32.29 6.72 42.13
N ALA A 207 31.06 6.27 42.39
CA ALA A 207 30.76 5.21 43.34
C ALA A 207 30.15 3.96 42.66
N GLU A 208 30.42 2.77 43.21
CA GLU A 208 29.84 1.50 42.74
C GLU A 208 28.29 1.46 42.87
N THR A 209 27.73 2.24 43.80
CA THR A 209 26.28 2.36 44.02
C THR A 209 25.55 3.07 42.88
N ASP A 210 26.25 3.96 42.16
CA ASP A 210 25.65 4.78 41.10
C ASP A 210 25.22 3.91 39.92
N PHE A 211 25.95 2.83 39.65
CA PHE A 211 25.61 1.88 38.59
C PHE A 211 24.27 1.16 38.85
N THR A 212 24.01 0.81 40.11
CA THR A 212 22.74 0.17 40.48
C THR A 212 21.59 1.17 40.41
N GLY A 213 21.82 2.43 40.80
CA GLY A 213 20.83 3.50 40.70
C GLY A 213 20.40 3.78 39.25
N LEU A 214 21.35 3.83 38.30
CA LEU A 214 21.04 4.03 36.88
C LEU A 214 20.20 2.89 36.29
N LEU A 215 20.52 1.64 36.64
CA LEU A 215 19.74 0.48 36.23
C LEU A 215 18.31 0.56 36.77
N GLN A 216 18.14 0.94 38.03
CA GLN A 216 16.81 1.12 38.64
C GLN A 216 16.01 2.24 37.95
N MET A 217 16.65 3.36 37.62
CA MET A 217 15.99 4.45 36.88
C MET A 217 15.52 4.00 35.49
N GLU A 218 16.33 3.21 34.78
CA GLU A 218 15.95 2.65 33.48
C GLU A 218 14.74 1.71 33.62
N GLU A 219 14.73 0.84 34.62
CA GLU A 219 13.62 -0.07 34.91
C GLU A 219 12.33 0.67 35.31
N GLU A 220 12.45 1.71 36.14
CA GLU A 220 11.34 2.57 36.57
C GLU A 220 10.72 3.31 35.40
N HIS A 221 11.55 3.90 34.53
CA HIS A 221 11.05 4.60 33.34
C HIS A 221 10.25 3.67 32.42
N VAL A 222 10.77 2.48 32.11
CA VAL A 222 10.04 1.51 31.27
C VAL A 222 8.73 1.06 31.93
N LYS A 223 8.72 0.96 33.25
CA LYS A 223 7.53 0.61 34.03
C LYS A 223 6.48 1.72 34.00
N GLU A 224 6.87 2.99 34.05
CA GLU A 224 5.98 4.15 33.90
C GLU A 224 5.33 4.18 32.52
N LEU A 225 6.11 4.02 31.45
CA LEU A 225 5.60 3.92 30.07
C LEU A 225 4.54 2.82 29.93
N CYS A 226 4.80 1.65 30.54
CA CYS A 226 3.83 0.56 30.54
C CYS A 226 2.61 0.87 31.41
N ALA A 227 2.77 1.57 32.54
CA ALA A 227 1.68 1.94 33.42
C ALA A 227 0.67 2.88 32.73
N ASP A 228 1.15 3.83 31.93
CA ASP A 228 0.29 4.74 31.13
C ASP A 228 -0.61 3.95 30.17
N ILE A 229 -0.02 3.00 29.45
CA ILE A 229 -0.71 2.13 28.49
C ILE A 229 -1.76 1.25 29.20
N LEU A 230 -1.41 0.76 30.39
CA LEU A 230 -2.28 -0.09 31.21
C LEU A 230 -3.42 0.69 31.86
N ALA A 231 -3.22 1.98 32.17
CA ALA A 231 -4.26 2.84 32.73
C ALA A 231 -5.49 2.91 31.79
N LEU A 232 -5.25 2.87 30.48
CA LEU A 232 -6.29 2.89 29.46
C LEU A 232 -6.95 1.53 29.20
N ARG A 233 -6.54 0.45 29.87
CA ARG A 233 -7.08 -0.91 29.67
C ARG A 233 -7.09 -1.31 28.19
N SER A 234 -5.92 -1.20 27.55
CA SER A 234 -5.70 -1.64 26.18
C SER A 234 -5.45 -3.15 26.11
N ASP A 235 -5.91 -3.79 25.03
CA ASP A 235 -5.66 -5.21 24.78
C ASP A 235 -4.52 -5.42 23.78
N VAL A 236 -4.37 -4.47 22.85
CA VAL A 236 -3.37 -4.53 21.78
C VAL A 236 -2.66 -3.18 21.68
N VAL A 237 -1.33 -3.22 21.65
CA VAL A 237 -0.46 -2.06 21.48
C VAL A 237 0.40 -2.26 20.25
N ILE A 238 0.39 -1.29 19.35
CA ILE A 238 1.13 -1.33 18.10
C ILE A 238 2.10 -0.15 18.09
N THR A 239 3.39 -0.44 17.93
CA THR A 239 4.42 0.59 17.90
C THR A 239 5.16 0.59 16.57
N GLU A 240 5.49 1.79 16.07
CA GLU A 240 6.36 1.96 14.90
C GLU A 240 7.82 1.60 15.21
N LYS A 241 8.19 1.67 16.50
CA LYS A 241 9.57 1.53 16.97
C LYS A 241 9.79 0.23 17.75
N GLY A 242 10.91 0.18 18.48
CA GLY A 242 11.30 -0.94 19.33
C GLY A 242 10.46 -1.06 20.60
N VAL A 243 10.58 -2.22 21.24
CA VAL A 243 9.95 -2.54 22.53
C VAL A 243 10.95 -3.36 23.32
N SER A 244 11.32 -2.85 24.50
CA SER A 244 12.27 -3.48 25.42
C SER A 244 11.75 -4.84 25.91
N ASP A 245 12.63 -5.78 26.21
CA ASP A 245 12.25 -7.07 26.77
C ASP A 245 11.60 -6.92 28.16
N LEU A 246 12.02 -5.92 28.93
CA LEU A 246 11.38 -5.57 30.21
C LEU A 246 9.94 -5.08 30.00
N ALA A 247 9.71 -4.23 29.00
CA ALA A 247 8.37 -3.76 28.63
C ALA A 247 7.48 -4.95 28.19
N GLN A 248 8.02 -5.87 27.38
CA GLN A 248 7.30 -7.09 26.99
C GLN A 248 6.88 -7.92 28.20
N HIS A 249 7.75 -8.07 29.21
CA HIS A 249 7.43 -8.79 30.44
C HIS A 249 6.26 -8.14 31.21
N TYR A 250 6.26 -6.82 31.35
CA TYR A 250 5.16 -6.09 31.99
C TYR A 250 3.84 -6.20 31.21
N LEU A 251 3.89 -6.06 29.89
CA LEU A 251 2.71 -6.19 29.02
C LEU A 251 2.13 -7.61 29.06
N VAL A 252 2.98 -8.65 29.05
CA VAL A 252 2.54 -10.06 29.19
C VAL A 252 1.87 -10.30 30.54
N LYS A 253 2.42 -9.76 31.63
CA LYS A 253 1.83 -9.90 32.97
C LYS A 253 0.44 -9.27 33.04
N ALA A 254 0.23 -8.19 32.31
CA ALA A 254 -1.06 -7.51 32.20
C ALA A 254 -2.01 -8.12 31.14
N GLY A 255 -1.53 -9.08 30.32
CA GLY A 255 -2.32 -9.71 29.27
C GLY A 255 -2.44 -8.91 27.97
N VAL A 256 -1.60 -7.88 27.78
CA VAL A 256 -1.61 -7.01 26.59
C VAL A 256 -0.74 -7.60 25.49
N THR A 257 -1.26 -7.57 24.25
CA THR A 257 -0.55 -8.03 23.06
C THR A 257 0.19 -6.88 22.42
N CYS A 258 1.46 -7.05 22.07
CA CYS A 258 2.27 -5.99 21.49
C CYS A 258 2.83 -6.39 20.11
N LEU A 259 2.75 -5.45 19.17
CA LEU A 259 3.46 -5.48 17.89
C LEU A 259 4.50 -4.37 17.87
N ARG A 260 5.72 -4.70 17.43
CA ARG A 260 6.82 -3.74 17.30
C ARG A 260 7.25 -3.56 15.86
N ARG A 261 7.85 -2.40 15.55
CA ARG A 261 8.46 -2.10 14.24
C ARG A 261 7.47 -2.21 13.08
N VAL A 262 6.27 -1.67 13.26
CA VAL A 262 5.27 -1.54 12.19
C VAL A 262 5.64 -0.36 11.29
N LYS A 263 5.42 -0.49 9.98
CA LYS A 263 5.70 0.61 9.04
C LYS A 263 4.73 1.76 9.29
N LYS A 264 5.21 2.99 9.15
CA LYS A 264 4.39 4.20 9.26
C LYS A 264 3.19 4.22 8.32
N SER A 265 3.34 3.69 7.09
CA SER A 265 2.24 3.52 6.14
C SER A 265 1.11 2.66 6.72
N ASP A 266 1.47 1.56 7.35
CA ASP A 266 0.54 0.57 7.88
C ASP A 266 -0.10 1.11 9.17
N ASN A 267 0.67 1.83 9.99
CA ASN A 267 0.16 2.47 11.20
C ASN A 267 -0.88 3.56 10.89
N ASN A 268 -0.63 4.40 9.86
CA ASN A 268 -1.61 5.38 9.39
C ASN A 268 -2.91 4.74 8.89
N ARG A 269 -2.81 3.57 8.23
CA ARG A 269 -3.99 2.80 7.81
C ARG A 269 -4.73 2.20 9.01
N LEU A 270 -4.00 1.63 9.97
CA LEU A 270 -4.57 1.12 11.21
C LEU A 270 -5.32 2.20 12.00
N ALA A 271 -4.76 3.41 12.05
CA ALA A 271 -5.38 4.56 12.69
C ALA A 271 -6.77 4.84 12.10
N ARG A 272 -6.84 4.89 10.76
CA ARG A 272 -8.10 5.10 10.03
C ARG A 272 -9.07 3.92 10.18
N ALA A 273 -8.59 2.68 10.07
CA ALA A 273 -9.44 1.49 10.13
C ALA A 273 -10.00 1.20 11.54
N CYS A 274 -9.21 1.48 12.59
CA CYS A 274 -9.60 1.22 13.97
C CYS A 274 -10.23 2.44 14.64
N GLY A 275 -10.19 3.61 14.00
CA GLY A 275 -10.55 4.90 14.57
C GLY A 275 -9.62 5.36 15.70
N ALA A 276 -8.38 4.85 15.71
CA ALA A 276 -7.37 5.22 16.70
C ALA A 276 -6.57 6.45 16.23
N THR A 277 -6.08 7.24 17.16
CA THR A 277 -5.10 8.30 16.85
C THR A 277 -3.69 7.78 17.18
N ILE A 278 -2.71 8.21 16.37
CA ILE A 278 -1.31 7.83 16.61
C ILE A 278 -0.73 8.82 17.62
N CYS A 279 -0.29 8.31 18.76
CA CYS A 279 0.31 9.12 19.81
C CYS A 279 1.85 9.06 19.75
N ASN A 280 2.48 10.22 19.94
CA ASN A 280 3.94 10.32 19.91
C ASN A 280 4.59 9.97 21.25
N HIS A 281 3.89 10.22 22.37
CA HIS A 281 4.35 9.96 23.74
C HIS A 281 3.27 9.18 24.49
N SER A 282 3.67 8.35 25.47
CA SER A 282 2.73 7.59 26.30
C SER A 282 1.94 8.49 27.25
N GLU A 283 2.54 9.56 27.74
CA GLU A 283 1.94 10.49 28.69
C GLU A 283 0.74 11.26 28.11
N GLU A 284 0.71 11.45 26.79
CA GLU A 284 -0.35 12.17 26.09
C GLU A 284 -1.59 11.31 25.82
N LEU A 285 -1.51 10.00 26.12
CA LEU A 285 -2.56 9.05 25.79
C LEU A 285 -3.86 9.37 26.53
N LYS A 286 -4.94 9.55 25.76
CA LYS A 286 -6.30 9.73 26.30
C LYS A 286 -7.20 8.57 25.90
N ASP A 287 -8.31 8.43 26.61
CA ASP A 287 -9.30 7.39 26.31
C ASP A 287 -9.98 7.61 24.94
N SER A 288 -9.91 8.84 24.39
CA SER A 288 -10.35 9.18 23.03
C SER A 288 -9.46 8.64 21.92
N ASP A 289 -8.20 8.34 22.24
CA ASP A 289 -7.19 7.94 21.26
C ASP A 289 -7.22 6.42 20.99
N VAL A 290 -7.93 5.67 21.84
CA VAL A 290 -8.03 4.22 21.77
C VAL A 290 -9.00 3.80 20.66
N GLY A 291 -8.50 3.01 19.72
CA GLY A 291 -9.31 2.39 18.67
C GLY A 291 -10.19 1.29 19.22
N THR A 292 -11.50 1.43 19.03
CA THR A 292 -12.53 0.45 19.46
C THR A 292 -13.29 -0.15 18.28
N GLN A 293 -13.00 0.29 17.06
CA GLN A 293 -13.78 -0.07 15.87
C GLN A 293 -13.36 -1.41 15.25
N ALA A 294 -12.30 -2.05 15.74
CA ALA A 294 -11.84 -3.35 15.27
C ALA A 294 -12.61 -4.50 15.94
N GLY A 295 -13.15 -5.44 15.15
CA GLY A 295 -13.92 -6.56 15.70
C GLY A 295 -13.08 -7.79 16.07
N LEU A 296 -11.95 -8.03 15.39
CA LEU A 296 -11.12 -9.21 15.65
C LEU A 296 -9.65 -8.95 15.34
N PHE A 297 -8.79 -9.18 16.34
CA PHE A 297 -7.35 -9.31 16.19
C PHE A 297 -6.98 -10.79 16.18
N LYS A 298 -6.24 -11.23 15.16
CA LYS A 298 -5.79 -12.62 15.05
C LYS A 298 -4.42 -12.70 14.39
N VAL A 299 -3.53 -13.49 14.97
CA VAL A 299 -2.26 -13.86 14.33
C VAL A 299 -2.38 -15.27 13.76
N LYS A 300 -2.07 -15.42 12.47
CA LYS A 300 -2.10 -16.70 11.76
C LYS A 300 -0.77 -16.90 11.04
N LYS A 301 -0.24 -18.12 11.13
CA LYS A 301 0.91 -18.53 10.33
C LYS A 301 0.43 -18.86 8.90
N ILE A 302 1.08 -18.28 7.90
CA ILE A 302 0.85 -18.59 6.47
C ILE A 302 2.22 -18.92 5.87
N GLY A 303 2.38 -20.14 5.36
CA GLY A 303 3.69 -20.67 5.01
C GLY A 303 4.60 -20.73 6.24
N ASP A 304 5.75 -20.06 6.15
CA ASP A 304 6.73 -19.98 7.23
C ASP A 304 6.68 -18.68 8.06
N GLU A 305 5.86 -17.72 7.64
CA GLU A 305 5.76 -16.39 8.27
C GLU A 305 4.46 -16.23 9.08
N TYR A 306 4.49 -15.32 10.06
CA TYR A 306 3.33 -14.96 10.87
C TYR A 306 2.74 -13.63 10.39
N PHE A 307 1.45 -13.67 10.11
CA PHE A 307 0.68 -12.51 9.70
C PHE A 307 -0.33 -12.17 10.79
N THR A 308 -0.41 -10.89 11.09
CA THR A 308 -1.42 -10.32 11.98
C THR A 308 -2.56 -9.76 11.14
N PHE A 309 -3.77 -10.14 11.51
CA PHE A 309 -5.03 -9.75 10.87
C PHE A 309 -5.84 -8.93 11.87
N ILE A 310 -6.22 -7.73 11.45
CA ILE A 310 -7.18 -6.89 12.15
C ILE A 310 -8.38 -6.77 11.23
N THR A 311 -9.48 -7.45 11.58
CA THR A 311 -10.64 -7.66 10.70
C THR A 311 -11.93 -7.20 11.36
N LYS A 312 -12.97 -7.04 10.54
CA LYS A 312 -14.31 -6.55 10.96
C LYS A 312 -14.25 -5.13 11.53
N CYS A 313 -13.49 -4.27 10.88
CA CYS A 313 -13.46 -2.85 11.22
C CYS A 313 -14.78 -2.18 10.82
N GLN A 314 -15.30 -1.24 11.63
CA GLN A 314 -16.53 -0.51 11.29
C GLN A 314 -16.37 0.35 10.03
N ASP A 315 -15.17 0.92 9.82
CA ASP A 315 -14.82 1.60 8.58
C ASP A 315 -13.63 0.91 7.87
N PRO A 316 -13.89 -0.06 6.99
CA PRO A 316 -12.85 -0.77 6.24
C PRO A 316 -12.35 0.05 5.03
N LYS A 317 -12.76 1.32 4.86
CA LYS A 317 -12.40 2.14 3.69
C LYS A 317 -10.98 2.73 3.74
N ALA A 318 -10.28 2.54 4.86
CA ALA A 318 -8.95 3.04 5.20
C ALA A 318 -7.80 2.33 4.47
#